data_AF-A0A7K3LNV4-F1
#
_entry.id   AF-A0A7K3LNV4-F1
#
_cell.length_a   1.000
_cell.length_b   1.000
_cell.length_c   1.000
_cell.angle_alpha   90.00
_cell.angle_beta   90.00
_cell.angle_gamma   90.00
#
_symmetry.space_group_name_H-M   'P 1'
#
loop_
_entity.id
_entity.type
_entity.pdbx_description
1 polymer ?
#
loop_
_entity_poly.entity_id
_entity_poly.type
_entity_poly.pdbx_seq_one_letter_code
_entity_poly.pdbx_strand_id
1 'polypeptide(L)'
;MTQNPTTASGTLAAGTPAFRTPASPTAVSPDALHTYAGRQSTTAERVAAHAGAVDVGPLTMTFGVIGAEFLAALGEVLESRRRRLADVAARHRRIGTETATAAGSYVAADTGAGHTMTRTGAGDIEVMV
;
A
#
# COMPACT_ATOMS: atom_id res chain seq x y z
N MET A 1 -28.77 50.20 -41.18
CA MET A 1 -28.78 49.11 -42.17
C MET A 1 -27.36 48.57 -42.25
N THR A 2 -26.97 47.68 -41.33
CA THR A 2 -27.16 46.22 -41.37
C THR A 2 -26.40 45.59 -42.52
N GLN A 3 -25.25 44.97 -42.21
CA GLN A 3 -24.88 43.70 -42.82
C GLN A 3 -23.91 42.94 -41.90
N ASN A 4 -24.44 41.82 -41.41
CA ASN A 4 -23.81 40.77 -40.63
C ASN A 4 -22.97 39.91 -41.60
N PRO A 5 -21.72 39.53 -41.29
CA PRO A 5 -20.97 38.62 -42.15
C PRO A 5 -21.47 37.17 -42.03
N THR A 6 -21.69 36.59 -43.21
CA THR A 6 -22.00 35.21 -43.56
C THR A 6 -21.41 34.15 -42.63
N THR A 7 -22.28 33.27 -42.15
CA THR A 7 -21.96 32.02 -41.44
C THR A 7 -21.19 31.08 -42.37
N ALA A 8 -19.93 30.77 -42.05
CA ALA A 8 -19.21 29.64 -42.62
C ALA A 8 -19.45 28.41 -41.73
N SER A 9 -20.27 27.47 -42.20
CA SER A 9 -20.50 26.16 -41.56
C SER A 9 -19.73 25.06 -42.29
N GLY A 10 -19.04 24.22 -41.49
CA GLY A 10 -18.59 22.86 -41.83
C GLY A 10 -17.25 22.82 -42.59
N THR A 11 -16.21 22.10 -42.18
CA THR A 11 -16.12 20.91 -41.33
C THR A 11 -14.68 20.86 -40.81
N LEU A 12 -14.47 21.04 -39.51
CA LEU A 12 -13.19 20.70 -38.90
C LEU A 12 -13.16 19.19 -38.73
N ALA A 13 -12.39 18.52 -39.58
CA ALA A 13 -12.05 17.12 -39.39
C ALA A 13 -11.53 16.95 -37.96
N ALA A 14 -12.31 16.28 -37.12
CA ALA A 14 -11.91 15.87 -35.78
C ALA A 14 -10.87 14.75 -35.91
N GLY A 15 -9.68 15.10 -36.39
CA GLY A 15 -8.48 14.31 -36.15
C GLY A 15 -8.07 14.57 -34.71
N THR A 16 -8.71 13.90 -33.75
CA THR A 16 -8.20 13.81 -32.39
C THR A 16 -6.82 13.17 -32.48
N PRO A 17 -5.71 13.86 -32.18
CA PRO A 17 -4.46 13.17 -31.97
C PRO A 17 -4.65 12.33 -30.71
N ALA A 18 -4.94 11.04 -30.90
CA ALA A 18 -4.90 10.07 -29.83
C ALA A 18 -3.43 9.96 -29.40
N PHE A 19 -2.99 10.83 -28.49
CA PHE A 19 -1.78 10.59 -27.69
C PHE A 19 -2.12 9.44 -26.74
N ARG A 20 -2.14 8.23 -27.30
CA ARG A 20 -2.19 7.00 -26.53
C ARG A 20 -0.75 6.79 -26.08
N THR A 21 -0.37 7.42 -24.96
CA THR A 21 0.87 7.06 -24.27
C THR A 21 0.78 5.56 -24.05
N PRO A 22 1.67 4.72 -24.60
CA PRO A 22 1.77 3.36 -24.12
C PRO A 22 2.08 3.51 -22.62
N ALA A 23 1.19 3.02 -21.77
CA ALA A 23 1.52 2.86 -20.36
C ALA A 23 2.75 1.95 -20.34
N SER A 24 3.92 2.53 -20.14
CA SER A 24 5.16 1.77 -20.01
C SER A 24 4.91 0.70 -18.95
N PRO A 25 5.06 -0.59 -19.25
CA PRO A 25 4.85 -1.64 -18.27
C PRO A 25 5.83 -1.37 -17.14
N THR A 26 5.29 -0.94 -16.00
CA THR A 26 6.11 -0.67 -14.82
C THR A 26 6.50 -2.02 -14.28
N ALA A 27 7.74 -2.44 -14.55
CA ALA A 27 8.27 -3.68 -14.02
C ALA A 27 8.40 -3.54 -12.50
N VAL A 28 7.51 -4.20 -11.76
CA VAL A 28 7.54 -4.26 -10.29
C VAL A 28 8.30 -5.52 -9.89
N SER A 29 9.34 -5.39 -9.06
CA SER A 29 10.10 -6.54 -8.55
C SER A 29 9.36 -7.24 -7.41
N PRO A 30 8.92 -8.50 -7.55
CA PRO A 30 8.23 -9.24 -6.49
C PRO A 30 9.12 -9.48 -5.26
N ASP A 31 10.42 -9.69 -5.47
CA ASP A 31 11.41 -9.87 -4.40
C ASP A 31 11.54 -8.62 -3.51
N ALA A 32 11.52 -7.43 -4.12
CA ALA A 32 11.54 -6.17 -3.40
C ALA A 32 10.28 -5.98 -2.53
N LEU A 33 9.11 -6.39 -3.03
CA LEU A 33 7.84 -6.35 -2.29
C LEU A 33 7.86 -7.33 -1.10
N HIS A 34 8.37 -8.54 -1.29
CA HIS A 34 8.48 -9.52 -0.22
C HIS A 34 9.46 -9.06 0.87
N THR A 35 10.63 -8.57 0.46
CA THR A 35 11.63 -7.98 1.37
C THR A 35 11.07 -6.77 2.13
N TYR A 36 10.24 -5.95 1.49
CA TYR A 36 9.55 -4.85 2.16
C TYR A 36 8.52 -5.36 3.18
N ALA A 37 7.69 -6.34 2.82
CA ALA A 37 6.71 -6.94 3.72
C ALA A 37 7.36 -7.59 4.97
N GLY A 38 8.51 -8.25 4.79
CA GLY A 38 9.32 -8.78 5.89
C GLY A 38 9.79 -7.67 6.85
N ARG A 39 10.33 -6.57 6.31
CA ARG A 39 10.75 -5.41 7.11
C ARG A 39 9.60 -4.77 7.90
N GLN A 40 8.40 -4.70 7.33
CA GLN A 40 7.22 -4.19 8.02
C GLN A 40 6.80 -5.11 9.18
N SER A 41 6.90 -6.43 8.99
CA SER A 41 6.58 -7.43 10.02
C SER A 41 7.57 -7.37 11.19
N THR A 42 8.88 -7.36 10.92
CA THR A 42 9.91 -7.17 11.97
C THR A 42 9.76 -5.84 12.70
N THR A 43 9.37 -4.77 12.01
CA THR A 43 9.09 -3.48 12.65
C THR A 43 7.88 -3.57 13.58
N ALA A 44 6.80 -4.23 13.15
CA ALA A 44 5.62 -4.44 13.97
C ALA A 44 5.94 -5.26 15.24
N GLU A 45 6.75 -6.31 15.14
CA GLU A 45 7.21 -7.11 16.28
C GLU A 45 8.01 -6.27 17.27
N ARG A 46 8.94 -5.44 16.78
CA ARG A 46 9.72 -4.54 17.64
C ARG A 46 8.83 -3.53 18.35
N VAL A 47 7.88 -2.93 17.65
CA VAL A 47 6.92 -1.98 18.23
C VAL A 47 6.03 -2.66 19.27
N ALA A 48 5.57 -3.89 19.00
CA ALA A 48 4.79 -4.68 19.95
C ALA A 48 5.60 -5.04 21.21
N ALA A 49 6.88 -5.40 21.05
CA ALA A 49 7.78 -5.66 22.18
C ALA A 49 7.99 -4.42 23.07
N HIS A 50 7.97 -3.22 22.48
CA HIS A 50 8.07 -1.95 23.21
C HIS A 50 6.75 -1.55 23.91
N ALA A 51 5.64 -2.21 23.58
CA ALA A 51 4.33 -1.98 24.21
C ALA A 51 4.15 -2.79 25.51
N GLY A 52 5.23 -3.35 26.09
CA GLY A 52 5.21 -4.10 27.34
C GLY A 52 4.56 -3.33 28.49
N ALA A 53 3.93 -4.05 29.41
CA ALA A 53 3.30 -3.47 30.60
C ALA A 53 4.37 -2.81 31.49
N VAL A 54 4.18 -1.54 31.80
CA VAL A 54 5.01 -0.83 32.78
C VAL A 54 4.38 -1.07 34.15
N ASP A 55 5.11 -1.74 35.04
CA ASP A 55 4.69 -1.92 36.42
C ASP A 55 4.86 -0.61 37.22
N VAL A 56 3.74 -0.02 37.62
CA VAL A 56 3.67 1.19 38.45
C VAL A 56 3.48 0.88 39.93
N GLY A 57 3.38 -0.40 40.31
CA GLY A 57 3.30 -0.86 41.70
C GLY A 57 4.42 -0.28 42.59
N PRO A 58 5.70 -0.28 42.15
CA PRO A 58 6.79 0.32 42.91
C PRO A 58 6.63 1.83 43.15
N LEU A 59 6.04 2.58 42.21
CA LEU A 59 5.80 4.01 42.37
C LEU A 59 4.67 4.29 43.37
N THR A 60 3.72 3.37 43.48
CA THR A 60 2.59 3.46 44.43
C THR A 60 3.07 3.47 45.88
N MET A 61 4.13 2.71 46.18
CA MET A 61 4.78 2.67 47.49
C MET A 61 5.44 4.01 47.85
N THR A 62 6.01 4.71 46.87
CA THR A 62 6.74 5.97 47.06
C THR A 62 5.82 7.19 47.15
N PHE A 63 4.79 7.24 46.31
CA PHE A 63 3.90 8.40 46.23
C PHE A 63 2.72 8.35 47.22
N GLY A 64 2.43 7.17 47.77
CA GLY A 64 1.35 6.97 48.74
C GLY A 64 -0.01 7.48 48.23
N VAL A 65 -0.91 7.78 49.16
CA VAL A 65 -2.29 8.22 48.84
C VAL A 65 -2.31 9.58 48.12
N ILE A 66 -1.35 10.47 48.39
CA ILE A 66 -1.31 11.82 47.82
C ILE A 66 -1.05 11.79 46.31
N GLY A 67 -0.26 10.83 45.83
CA GLY A 67 -0.01 10.67 44.40
C GLY A 67 -0.92 9.68 43.68
N ALA A 68 -2.01 9.22 44.30
CA ALA A 68 -2.93 8.26 43.68
C ALA A 68 -3.51 8.77 42.35
N GLU A 69 -3.95 10.03 42.31
CA GLU A 69 -4.48 10.67 41.11
C GLU A 69 -3.41 10.80 40.00
N PHE A 70 -2.17 11.08 40.40
CA PHE A 70 -1.04 11.12 39.46
C PHE A 70 -0.76 9.74 38.87
N LEU A 71 -0.80 8.69 39.70
CA LEU A 71 -0.58 7.31 39.25
C LEU A 71 -1.73 6.80 38.36
N ALA A 72 -2.96 7.21 38.65
CA ALA A 72 -4.11 6.94 37.79
C ALA A 72 -3.93 7.61 36.41
N ALA A 73 -3.62 8.91 36.38
CA ALA A 73 -3.34 9.63 35.14
C ALA A 73 -2.14 9.03 34.38
N LEU A 74 -1.09 8.63 35.09
CA LEU A 74 0.07 7.97 34.50
C LEU A 74 -0.32 6.61 33.89
N GLY A 75 -1.16 5.83 34.58
CA GLY A 75 -1.72 4.58 34.07
C GLY A 75 -2.51 4.78 32.78
N GLU A 76 -3.38 5.79 32.73
CA GLU A 76 -4.14 6.14 31.52
C GLU A 76 -3.23 6.55 30.35
N VAL A 77 -2.18 7.33 30.61
CA VAL A 77 -1.20 7.74 29.60
C VAL A 77 -0.42 6.55 29.08
N LEU A 78 0.03 5.65 29.95
CA LEU A 78 0.74 4.43 29.58
C LEU A 78 -0.15 3.51 28.74
N GLU A 79 -1.42 3.37 29.13
CA GLU A 79 -2.41 2.58 28.42
C GLU A 79 -2.75 3.19 27.05
N SER A 80 -2.91 4.51 26.97
CA SER A 80 -3.09 5.23 25.71
C SER A 80 -1.89 5.05 24.77
N ARG A 81 -0.67 5.15 25.32
CA ARG A 81 0.56 4.90 24.56
C ARG A 81 0.64 3.47 24.07
N ARG A 82 0.27 2.49 24.91
CA ARG A 82 0.22 1.07 24.55
C ARG A 82 -0.75 0.82 23.39
N ARG A 83 -1.97 1.35 23.48
CA ARG A 83 -2.97 1.28 22.39
C ARG A 83 -2.45 1.89 21.10
N ARG A 84 -1.82 3.07 21.17
CA ARG A 84 -1.21 3.71 20.00
C ARG A 84 -0.10 2.88 19.36
N LEU A 85 0.76 2.25 20.14
CA LEU A 85 1.80 1.36 19.62
C LEU A 85 1.19 0.09 18.99
N ALA A 86 0.14 -0.46 19.58
CA ALA A 86 -0.58 -1.60 19.01
C ALA A 86 -1.22 -1.27 17.66
N ASP A 87 -1.85 -0.10 17.52
CA ASP A 87 -2.42 0.38 16.26
C ASP A 87 -1.36 0.56 15.18
N VAL A 88 -0.21 1.14 15.53
CA VAL A 88 0.92 1.29 14.61
C VAL A 88 1.44 -0.07 14.17
N ALA A 89 1.61 -1.02 15.08
CA ALA A 89 2.01 -2.39 14.74
C ALA A 89 0.97 -3.10 13.85
N ALA A 90 -0.33 -2.90 14.11
CA ALA A 90 -1.40 -3.44 13.26
C ALA A 90 -1.36 -2.84 11.84
N ARG A 91 -1.11 -1.53 11.72
CA ARG A 91 -0.95 -0.86 10.42
C ARG A 91 0.24 -1.41 9.64
N HIS A 92 1.39 -1.60 10.28
CA HIS A 92 2.57 -2.17 9.62
C HIS A 92 2.32 -3.62 9.16
N ARG A 93 1.66 -4.44 9.98
CA ARG A 93 1.24 -5.79 9.56
C ARG A 93 0.32 -5.76 8.34
N ARG A 94 -0.69 -4.89 8.35
CA ARG A 94 -1.64 -4.74 7.24
C ARG A 94 -0.92 -4.35 5.93
N ILE A 95 -0.02 -3.37 5.99
CA ILE A 95 0.79 -2.97 4.84
C ILE A 95 1.63 -4.15 4.34
N GLY A 96 2.23 -4.91 5.25
CA GLY A 96 2.97 -6.13 4.89
C GLY A 96 2.10 -7.16 4.15
N THR A 97 0.91 -7.46 4.69
CA THR A 97 -0.01 -8.44 4.08
C THR A 97 -0.55 -7.98 2.72
N GLU A 98 -0.89 -6.70 2.59
CA GLU A 98 -1.37 -6.13 1.33
C GLU A 98 -0.24 -6.15 0.28
N THR A 99 0.98 -5.85 0.69
CA THR A 99 2.14 -5.87 -0.21
C THR A 99 2.49 -7.29 -0.66
N ALA A 100 2.44 -8.28 0.24
CA ALA A 100 2.64 -9.68 -0.11
C ALA A 100 1.55 -10.20 -1.06
N THR A 101 0.29 -9.80 -0.84
CA THR A 101 -0.83 -10.15 -1.72
C THR A 101 -0.64 -9.55 -3.11
N ALA A 102 -0.25 -8.26 -3.18
CA ALA A 102 0.04 -7.61 -4.45
C ALA A 102 1.17 -8.30 -5.22
N ALA A 103 2.24 -8.71 -4.52
CA ALA A 103 3.34 -9.47 -5.13
C ALA A 103 2.84 -10.79 -5.74
N GLY A 104 1.98 -11.53 -5.04
CA GLY A 104 1.36 -12.75 -5.55
C GLY A 104 0.51 -12.50 -6.80
N SER A 105 -0.30 -11.44 -6.81
CA SER A 105 -1.10 -11.06 -7.98
C SER A 105 -0.24 -10.68 -9.19
N TYR A 106 0.87 -9.97 -8.97
CA TYR A 106 1.82 -9.62 -10.04
C TYR A 106 2.45 -10.86 -10.67
N VAL A 107 2.94 -11.81 -9.84
CA VAL A 107 3.54 -13.06 -10.34
C VAL A 107 2.52 -13.90 -11.11
N ALA A 108 1.28 -13.99 -10.62
CA ALA A 108 0.22 -14.74 -11.28
C ALA A 108 -0.15 -14.12 -12.65
N ALA A 109 -0.25 -12.79 -12.72
CA ALA A 109 -0.53 -12.08 -13.96
C ALA A 109 0.61 -12.24 -14.98
N ASP A 110 1.86 -12.14 -14.55
CA ASP A 110 3.04 -12.32 -15.41
C ASP A 110 3.10 -13.75 -15.98
N THR A 111 2.89 -14.76 -15.12
CA THR A 111 2.85 -16.17 -15.53
C THR A 111 1.73 -16.43 -16.56
N GLY A 112 0.53 -15.85 -16.33
CA GLY A 112 -0.60 -15.97 -17.26
C GLY A 112 -0.34 -15.29 -18.61
N ALA A 113 0.33 -14.13 -18.61
CA ALA A 113 0.74 -13.44 -19.82
C ALA A 113 1.79 -14.26 -20.60
N GLY A 114 2.76 -14.85 -19.91
CA GLY A 114 3.75 -15.75 -20.49
C GLY A 114 3.11 -16.96 -21.18
N HIS A 115 2.18 -17.65 -20.53
CA HIS A 115 1.45 -18.77 -21.14
C HIS A 115 0.65 -18.36 -22.39
N THR A 116 0.08 -17.16 -22.38
CA THR A 116 -0.66 -16.63 -23.53
C THR A 116 0.28 -16.35 -24.69
N MET A 117 1.44 -15.72 -24.43
CA MET A 117 2.47 -15.47 -25.45
C MET A 117 3.05 -16.76 -26.04
N THR A 118 3.35 -17.77 -25.21
CA THR A 118 3.83 -19.07 -25.71
C THR A 118 2.79 -19.76 -26.58
N ARG A 119 1.50 -19.67 -26.24
CA ARG A 119 0.42 -20.25 -27.05
C ARG A 119 0.27 -19.54 -28.40
N THR A 120 0.28 -18.22 -28.43
CA THR A 120 0.20 -17.44 -29.68
C THR A 120 1.43 -17.67 -30.55
N GLY A 121 2.63 -17.67 -29.96
CA GLY A 121 3.87 -17.95 -30.68
C GLY A 121 3.96 -19.38 -31.22
N ALA A 122 3.31 -20.36 -30.58
CA ALA A 122 3.20 -21.72 -31.11
C ALA A 122 2.20 -21.82 -32.29
N GLY A 123 1.11 -21.04 -32.25
CA GLY A 123 0.13 -20.97 -33.34
C GLY A 123 0.64 -20.27 -34.60
N ASP A 124 1.54 -19.29 -34.46
CA ASP A 124 2.15 -18.57 -35.59
C ASP A 124 3.23 -19.39 -36.33
N ILE A 125 3.75 -20.46 -35.74
CA ILE A 125 4.77 -21.32 -36.37
C ILE A 125 4.13 -22.47 -37.18
N GLU A 126 2.83 -22.72 -37.03
CA GLU A 126 2.13 -23.83 -37.73
C GLU A 126 1.54 -23.44 -39.11
N VAL A 127 1.69 -22.18 -39.55
CA VAL A 127 1.21 -21.70 -40.87
C VAL A 127 2.38 -21.25 -41.75
N MET A 128 3.37 -22.14 -41.95
CA MET A 128 4.33 -21.99 -43.04
C MET A 128 4.93 -23.36 -43.42
N VAL A 129 4.08 -24.27 -43.93
CA VAL A 129 4.50 -25.45 -44.71
C VAL A 129 3.54 -25.61 -45.88
#